data_AF-A0A452USH9-F1
#
_entry.id   AF-A0A452USH9-F1
#
_cell.length_a   1.000
_cell.length_b   1.000
_cell.length_c   1.000
_cell.angle_alpha   90.00
_cell.angle_beta   90.00
_cell.angle_gamma   90.00
#
_symmetry.space_group_name_H-M   'P 1'
#
loop_
_entity.id
_entity.type
_entity.pdbx_description
1 polymer ?
#
loop_
_entity_poly.entity_id
_entity_poly.type
_entity_poly.pdbx_seq_one_letter_code
_entity_poly.pdbx_strand_id
1 'polypeptide(L)'
;MSSRGGKKKSTKTSRSAKAGVIFPVGRMLRYIKKGHPKYRIGVGAPVYMAAVLEYLTAEILELAGNAARDNKKGRVTPRHILLAVANDEELNQLLKGVTIASGGVLPNIHPELLAKKRGSKGKLEAIITPPPAKKAKSPSQKKPVSKKAGGKKGARKSKKQGEVSKAASADSTTEGTPADGFTVLSTKSLFLGQKPSQ
;
A
#
# COMPACT_ATOMS: atom_id res chain seq x y z
N MET A 1 49.74 -25.28 40.20
CA MET A 1 48.31 -25.67 40.15
C MET A 1 47.57 -24.65 39.27
N SER A 2 47.15 -25.06 38.07
CA SER A 2 46.53 -24.16 37.07
C SER A 2 45.05 -23.96 37.38
N SER A 3 44.65 -22.71 37.60
CA SER A 3 43.27 -22.27 37.79
C SER A 3 42.49 -22.39 36.48
N ARG A 4 41.69 -23.47 36.35
CA ARG A 4 40.64 -23.56 35.33
C ARG A 4 39.54 -22.55 35.66
N GLY A 5 39.67 -21.34 35.13
CA GLY A 5 38.63 -20.32 35.17
C GLY A 5 37.34 -20.84 34.52
N GLY A 6 36.32 -21.07 35.34
CA GLY A 6 34.99 -21.43 34.87
C GLY A 6 34.42 -20.33 33.99
N LYS A 7 34.33 -20.59 32.68
CA LYS A 7 33.64 -19.70 31.74
C LYS A 7 32.18 -19.56 32.20
N LYS A 8 31.80 -18.38 32.71
CA LYS A 8 30.40 -18.05 33.02
C LYS A 8 29.53 -18.42 31.81
N LYS A 9 28.53 -19.26 32.05
CA LYS A 9 27.57 -19.72 31.04
C LYS A 9 26.81 -18.49 30.53
N SER A 10 27.21 -17.95 29.38
CA SER A 10 26.53 -16.78 28.82
C SER A 10 25.14 -17.20 28.36
N THR A 11 24.12 -16.57 28.94
CA THR A 11 22.73 -16.82 28.57
C THR A 11 22.53 -16.42 27.11
N LYS A 12 22.06 -17.36 26.28
CA LYS A 12 21.77 -17.08 24.87
C LYS A 12 20.47 -16.30 24.78
N THR A 13 20.53 -15.03 24.41
CA THR A 13 19.34 -14.22 24.10
C THR A 13 18.92 -14.47 22.65
N SER A 14 17.64 -14.74 22.43
CA SER A 14 17.09 -14.95 21.08
C SER A 14 17.07 -13.64 20.28
N ARG A 15 17.13 -13.73 18.94
CA ARG A 15 17.02 -12.55 18.08
C ARG A 15 15.65 -11.87 18.17
N SER A 16 14.58 -12.64 18.38
CA SER A 16 13.23 -12.10 18.62
C SER A 16 13.20 -11.28 19.91
N ALA A 17 13.74 -11.80 21.02
CA ALA A 17 13.79 -11.09 22.29
C ALA A 17 14.63 -9.80 22.19
N LYS A 18 15.75 -9.83 21.46
CA LYS A 18 16.55 -8.62 21.20
C LYS A 18 15.82 -7.57 20.35
N ALA A 19 14.93 -8.01 19.46
CA ALA A 19 14.18 -7.14 18.56
C ALA A 19 12.83 -6.69 19.14
N GLY A 20 12.42 -7.20 20.31
CA GLY A 20 11.13 -6.84 20.93
C GLY A 20 9.90 -7.37 20.19
N VAL A 21 10.05 -8.44 19.41
CA VAL A 21 8.96 -9.06 18.63
C VAL A 21 8.65 -10.46 19.14
N ILE A 22 7.37 -10.84 19.12
CA ILE A 22 6.90 -12.19 19.44
C ILE A 22 7.21 -13.15 18.27
N PHE A 23 7.14 -12.66 17.03
CA PHE A 23 7.35 -13.47 15.84
C PHE A 23 8.80 -14.01 15.74
N PRO A 24 8.99 -15.22 15.18
CA PRO A 24 10.27 -15.92 15.28
C PRO A 24 11.30 -15.46 14.24
N VAL A 25 12.04 -14.39 14.52
CA VAL A 25 13.10 -13.80 13.65
C VAL A 25 14.09 -14.85 13.14
N GLY A 26 14.51 -15.78 14.00
CA GLY A 26 15.44 -16.84 13.62
C GLY A 26 14.87 -17.81 12.58
N ARG A 27 13.58 -18.13 12.68
CA ARG A 27 12.84 -18.96 11.74
C ARG A 27 12.59 -18.21 10.43
N MET A 28 12.26 -16.93 10.50
CA MET A 28 12.11 -16.04 9.33
C MET A 28 13.38 -16.03 8.48
N LEU A 29 14.56 -15.86 9.09
CA LEU A 29 15.82 -15.92 8.34
C LEU A 29 15.99 -17.26 7.60
N ARG A 30 15.65 -18.38 8.23
CA ARG A 30 15.73 -19.70 7.60
C ARG A 30 14.78 -19.81 6.41
N TYR A 31 13.55 -19.33 6.55
CA TYR A 31 12.57 -19.34 5.45
C TYR A 31 12.99 -18.45 4.29
N ILE A 32 13.49 -17.24 4.56
CA ILE A 32 13.99 -16.34 3.52
C ILE A 32 15.16 -17.00 2.77
N LYS A 33 16.13 -17.60 3.47
CA LYS A 33 17.24 -18.31 2.83
C LYS A 33 16.80 -19.53 2.00
N LYS A 34 15.80 -20.27 2.48
CA LYS A 34 15.26 -21.42 1.76
C LYS A 34 14.49 -21.00 0.50
N GLY A 35 13.71 -19.92 0.57
CA GLY A 35 12.95 -19.39 -0.57
C GLY A 35 13.80 -18.62 -1.57
N HIS A 36 14.91 -18.03 -1.11
CA HIS A 36 15.79 -17.18 -1.92
C HIS A 36 17.26 -17.61 -1.80
N PRO A 37 17.62 -18.82 -2.27
CA PRO A 37 18.93 -19.44 -2.03
C PRO A 37 20.10 -18.67 -2.64
N LYS A 38 19.84 -17.91 -3.72
CA LYS A 38 20.86 -17.13 -4.43
C LYS A 38 21.25 -15.84 -3.70
N TYR A 39 20.45 -15.38 -2.73
CA TYR A 39 20.64 -14.07 -2.13
C TYR A 39 21.30 -14.16 -0.75
N ARG A 40 22.23 -13.23 -0.49
CA ARG A 40 22.74 -12.97 0.86
C ARG A 40 21.68 -12.17 1.62
N ILE A 41 21.29 -12.67 2.79
CA ILE A 41 20.25 -12.03 3.60
C ILE A 41 20.89 -11.25 4.75
N GLY A 42 20.73 -9.93 4.74
CA GLY A 42 21.17 -9.06 5.83
C GLY A 42 20.45 -9.37 7.14
N VAL A 43 21.08 -9.07 8.28
CA VAL A 43 20.53 -9.40 9.61
C VAL A 43 19.25 -8.62 9.96
N GLY A 44 19.06 -7.44 9.36
CA GLY A 44 17.85 -6.63 9.55
C GLY A 44 16.62 -7.15 8.80
N ALA A 45 16.80 -7.79 7.64
CA ALA A 45 15.70 -8.30 6.82
C ALA A 45 14.73 -9.25 7.58
N PRO A 46 15.19 -10.28 8.31
CA PRO A 46 14.29 -11.16 9.07
C PRO A 46 13.66 -10.47 10.29
N VAL A 47 14.27 -9.41 10.82
CA VAL A 47 13.69 -8.61 11.92
C VAL A 47 12.53 -7.78 11.37
N TYR A 48 12.78 -7.05 10.28
CA TYR A 48 11.77 -6.24 9.61
C TYR A 48 10.56 -7.09 9.17
N MET A 49 10.81 -8.22 8.50
CA MET A 49 9.74 -9.14 8.10
C MET A 49 8.96 -9.70 9.30
N ALA A 50 9.63 -10.02 10.41
CA ALA A 50 8.94 -10.50 11.61
C ALA A 50 8.02 -9.41 12.19
N ALA A 51 8.51 -8.18 12.31
CA ALA A 51 7.74 -7.05 12.83
C ALA A 51 6.52 -6.72 11.95
N VAL A 52 6.68 -6.68 10.62
CA VAL A 52 5.58 -6.41 9.69
C VAL A 52 4.50 -7.50 9.76
N LEU A 53 4.91 -8.77 9.78
CA LEU A 53 3.94 -9.88 9.88
C LEU A 53 3.24 -9.91 11.24
N GLU A 54 3.95 -9.58 12.31
CA GLU A 54 3.36 -9.45 13.65
C GLU A 54 2.33 -8.33 13.70
N TYR A 55 2.66 -7.17 13.13
CA TYR A 55 1.74 -6.04 13.02
C TYR A 55 0.46 -6.41 12.26
N LEU A 56 0.58 -6.97 11.05
CA LEU A 56 -0.60 -7.38 10.26
C LEU A 56 -1.42 -8.45 10.97
N THR A 57 -0.78 -9.37 11.68
CA THR A 57 -1.47 -10.40 12.46
C THR A 57 -2.24 -9.77 13.62
N ALA A 58 -1.63 -8.82 14.33
CA ALA A 58 -2.28 -8.10 15.42
C ALA A 58 -3.48 -7.29 14.93
N GLU A 59 -3.35 -6.59 13.80
CA GLU A 59 -4.44 -5.80 13.20
C GLU A 59 -5.66 -6.67 12.86
N ILE A 60 -5.44 -7.79 12.16
CA ILE A 60 -6.51 -8.73 11.82
C ILE A 60 -7.14 -9.32 13.09
N LEU A 61 -6.34 -9.66 14.11
CA LEU A 61 -6.84 -10.23 15.36
C LEU A 61 -7.61 -9.22 16.21
N GLU A 62 -7.24 -7.94 16.21
CA GLU A 62 -7.94 -6.88 16.92
C GLU A 62 -9.35 -6.71 16.33
N LEU A 63 -9.44 -6.52 15.01
CA LEU A 63 -10.71 -6.37 14.31
C LEU A 63 -11.57 -7.64 14.39
N ALA A 64 -10.98 -8.83 14.23
CA ALA A 64 -11.71 -10.09 14.37
C ALA A 64 -12.16 -10.34 15.83
N GLY A 65 -11.38 -9.87 16.80
CA GLY A 65 -11.74 -9.87 18.21
C GLY A 65 -12.91 -8.94 18.51
N ASN A 66 -12.97 -7.76 17.89
CA ASN A 66 -14.13 -6.86 17.93
C ASN A 66 -15.36 -7.54 17.32
N ALA A 67 -15.24 -8.09 16.11
CA ALA A 67 -16.33 -8.81 15.46
C ALA A 67 -16.82 -10.03 16.27
N ALA A 68 -15.94 -10.71 17.00
CA ALA A 68 -16.33 -11.80 17.90
C ALA A 68 -17.14 -11.27 19.10
N ARG A 69 -16.67 -10.17 19.71
CA ARG A 69 -17.34 -9.48 20.82
C ARG A 69 -18.73 -8.98 20.42
N ASP A 70 -18.87 -8.39 19.24
CA ASP A 70 -20.15 -7.90 18.70
C ASP A 70 -21.16 -9.05 18.52
N ASN A 71 -20.66 -10.22 18.12
CA ASN A 71 -21.44 -11.45 18.02
C ASN A 71 -21.64 -12.16 19.37
N LYS A 72 -21.29 -11.52 20.49
CA LYS A 72 -21.38 -12.04 21.86
C LYS A 72 -20.64 -13.36 22.06
N LYS A 73 -19.49 -13.54 21.38
CA LYS A 73 -18.66 -14.75 21.45
C LYS A 73 -17.25 -14.41 21.95
N GLY A 74 -16.71 -15.23 22.85
CA GLY A 74 -15.33 -15.11 23.34
C GLY A 74 -14.26 -15.78 22.46
N ARG A 75 -14.67 -16.52 21.42
CA ARG A 75 -13.76 -17.23 20.51
C ARG A 75 -13.83 -16.64 19.10
N VAL A 76 -12.68 -16.30 18.54
CA VAL A 76 -12.55 -15.93 17.12
C VAL A 76 -12.80 -17.14 16.23
N THR A 77 -13.63 -16.97 15.21
CA THR A 77 -13.98 -18.02 14.22
C THR A 77 -13.71 -17.50 12.81
N PRO A 78 -13.66 -18.35 11.76
CA PRO A 78 -13.46 -17.89 10.39
C PRO A 78 -14.47 -16.81 9.95
N ARG A 79 -15.72 -16.87 10.46
CA ARG A 79 -16.72 -15.83 10.24
C ARG A 79 -16.26 -14.46 10.74
N HIS A 80 -15.69 -14.38 11.94
CA HIS A 80 -15.23 -13.11 12.52
C HIS A 80 -14.03 -12.54 11.75
N ILE A 81 -13.14 -13.42 11.26
CA ILE A 81 -12.01 -13.00 10.41
C ILE A 81 -12.54 -12.42 9.09
N LEU A 82 -13.52 -13.07 8.45
CA LEU A 82 -14.11 -12.54 7.22
C LEU A 82 -14.83 -11.20 7.47
N LEU A 83 -15.59 -11.08 8.55
CA LEU A 83 -16.24 -9.81 8.89
C LEU A 83 -15.22 -8.69 9.12
N ALA A 84 -14.12 -8.96 9.81
CA ALA A 84 -13.04 -7.99 10.02
C ALA A 84 -12.39 -7.57 8.70
N VAL A 85 -11.95 -8.54 7.89
CA VAL A 85 -11.27 -8.27 6.61
C VAL A 85 -12.18 -7.56 5.63
N ALA A 86 -13.44 -7.98 5.49
CA ALA A 86 -14.32 -7.45 4.45
C ALA A 86 -14.89 -6.05 4.77
N ASN A 87 -14.95 -5.67 6.05
CA ASN A 87 -15.38 -4.32 6.45
C ASN A 87 -14.22 -3.31 6.50
N ASP A 88 -12.98 -3.77 6.50
CA ASP A 88 -11.80 -2.90 6.47
C ASP A 88 -11.28 -2.75 5.03
N GLU A 89 -11.15 -1.51 4.56
CA GLU A 89 -10.78 -1.24 3.16
C GLU A 89 -9.36 -1.71 2.83
N GLU A 90 -8.41 -1.49 3.74
CA GLU A 90 -7.00 -1.80 3.54
C GLU A 90 -6.76 -3.32 3.55
N LEU A 91 -7.36 -4.04 4.50
CA LEU A 91 -7.29 -5.50 4.58
C LEU A 91 -8.04 -6.18 3.44
N ASN A 92 -9.22 -5.69 3.06
CA ASN A 92 -9.95 -6.22 1.92
C ASN A 92 -9.16 -6.03 0.62
N GLN A 93 -8.46 -4.90 0.49
CA GLN A 93 -7.58 -4.62 -0.63
C GLN A 93 -6.32 -5.50 -0.62
N LEU A 94 -5.69 -5.70 0.54
CA LEU A 94 -4.52 -6.55 0.71
C LEU A 94 -4.83 -8.03 0.41
N LEU A 95 -6.01 -8.50 0.79
CA LEU A 95 -6.44 -9.89 0.67
C LEU A 95 -7.36 -10.14 -0.53
N LYS A 96 -7.30 -9.28 -1.56
CA LYS A 96 -8.02 -9.52 -2.82
C LYS A 96 -7.63 -10.87 -3.42
N GLY A 97 -8.65 -11.68 -3.74
CA GLY A 97 -8.48 -13.02 -4.30
C GLY A 97 -8.26 -14.13 -3.27
N VAL A 98 -8.18 -13.81 -1.97
CA VAL A 98 -8.11 -14.81 -0.90
C VAL A 98 -9.52 -15.27 -0.53
N THR A 99 -9.72 -16.59 -0.46
CA THR A 99 -10.98 -17.18 0.02
C THR A 99 -10.80 -17.68 1.46
N ILE A 100 -11.59 -17.13 2.38
CA ILE A 100 -11.61 -17.58 3.78
C ILE A 100 -12.60 -18.73 3.93
N ALA A 101 -12.07 -19.94 4.10
CA ALA A 101 -12.89 -21.14 4.30
C ALA A 101 -13.85 -20.96 5.49
N SER A 102 -15.12 -21.31 5.31
CA SER A 102 -16.18 -21.16 6.31
C SER A 102 -16.40 -19.72 6.82
N GLY A 103 -15.97 -18.70 6.05
CA GLY A 103 -16.16 -17.28 6.40
C GLY A 103 -17.56 -16.75 6.08
N GLY A 104 -18.24 -17.30 5.07
CA GLY A 104 -19.49 -16.77 4.53
C GLY A 104 -19.28 -15.47 3.73
N VAL A 105 -20.28 -14.59 3.71
CA VAL A 105 -20.22 -13.28 3.03
C VAL A 105 -20.75 -12.15 3.91
N LEU A 106 -20.39 -10.89 3.63
CA LEU A 106 -21.02 -9.76 4.32
C LEU A 106 -22.53 -9.75 4.05
N PRO A 107 -23.38 -9.56 5.08
CA PRO A 107 -24.81 -9.40 4.88
C PRO A 107 -25.06 -8.14 4.04
N ASN A 108 -25.57 -8.31 2.83
CA ASN A 108 -25.93 -7.21 1.95
C ASN A 108 -27.12 -7.63 1.07
N ILE A 109 -28.14 -6.78 0.99
CA ILE A 109 -29.29 -6.97 0.12
C ILE A 109 -29.43 -5.70 -0.72
N HIS A 110 -29.34 -5.86 -2.04
CA HIS A 110 -29.56 -4.75 -2.96
C HIS A 110 -30.97 -4.16 -2.77
N PRO A 111 -31.13 -2.83 -2.72
CA PRO A 111 -32.40 -2.19 -2.41
C PRO A 111 -33.52 -2.55 -3.39
N GLU A 112 -33.18 -2.92 -4.63
CA GLU A 112 -34.10 -3.39 -5.65
C GLU A 112 -34.76 -4.73 -5.30
N LEU A 113 -34.13 -5.53 -4.44
CA LEU A 113 -34.62 -6.83 -3.99
C LEU A 113 -35.48 -6.72 -2.73
N LEU A 114 -35.53 -5.55 -2.10
CA LEU A 114 -36.36 -5.34 -0.92
C LEU A 114 -37.83 -5.24 -1.32
N ALA A 115 -38.71 -5.83 -0.50
CA ALA A 115 -40.14 -5.70 -0.67
C ALA A 115 -40.53 -4.21 -0.69
N LYS A 116 -41.31 -3.80 -1.69
CA LYS A 116 -41.81 -2.43 -1.79
C LYS A 116 -42.71 -2.13 -0.58
N LYS A 117 -42.17 -1.40 0.39
CA LYS A 117 -42.91 -1.01 1.59
C LYS A 117 -44.07 -0.08 1.18
N ARG A 118 -45.30 -0.60 1.12
CA ARG A 118 -46.51 0.22 1.01
C ARG A 118 -46.71 0.91 2.36
N GLY A 119 -46.45 2.23 2.43
CA GLY A 119 -46.94 3.07 3.53
C GLY A 119 -45.95 3.90 4.35
N SER A 120 -44.62 3.83 4.13
CA SER A 120 -43.72 4.74 4.84
C SER A 120 -43.22 5.88 3.95
N LYS A 121 -43.86 7.05 4.06
CA LYS A 121 -43.24 8.34 3.76
C LYS A 121 -42.19 8.64 4.84
N GLY A 122 -41.02 8.00 4.75
CA GLY A 122 -39.87 8.32 5.58
C GLY A 122 -38.71 8.64 4.64
N LYS A 123 -38.20 9.87 4.71
CA LYS A 123 -36.99 10.29 4.00
C LYS A 123 -35.87 9.30 4.32
N LEU A 124 -35.47 8.51 3.33
CA LEU A 124 -34.14 7.91 3.33
C LEU A 124 -33.22 9.03 2.85
N GLU A 125 -32.49 9.63 3.78
CA GLU A 125 -31.30 10.43 3.47
C GLU A 125 -30.34 9.51 2.71
N ALA A 126 -30.39 9.62 1.39
CA ALA A 126 -29.41 9.02 0.51
C ALA A 126 -28.07 9.72 0.80
N ILE A 127 -27.06 8.96 1.25
CA ILE A 127 -25.69 9.42 1.17
C ILE A 127 -25.38 9.59 -0.32
N ILE A 128 -25.39 10.85 -0.76
CA ILE A 128 -25.10 11.27 -2.13
C ILE A 128 -23.65 10.88 -2.43
N THR A 129 -23.46 9.83 -3.22
CA THR A 129 -22.33 9.77 -4.14
C THR A 129 -22.84 10.25 -5.50
N PRO A 130 -22.24 11.31 -6.08
CA PRO A 130 -22.70 11.82 -7.37
C PRO A 130 -22.44 10.77 -8.47
N PRO A 131 -23.38 10.60 -9.43
CA PRO A 131 -23.22 9.64 -10.51
C PRO A 131 -22.09 10.05 -11.47
N PRO A 132 -21.36 9.08 -12.07
CA PRO A 132 -20.32 9.40 -13.05
C PRO A 132 -20.95 10.03 -14.29
N ALA A 133 -20.36 11.13 -14.75
CA ALA A 133 -20.78 11.88 -15.91
C ALA A 133 -20.95 10.97 -17.15
N LYS A 134 -22.13 11.02 -17.75
CA LYS A 134 -22.39 10.41 -19.07
C LYS A 134 -21.41 11.01 -20.07
N LYS A 135 -20.48 10.20 -20.57
CA LYS A 135 -19.65 10.53 -21.73
C LYS A 135 -20.57 10.83 -22.91
N ALA A 136 -20.59 12.08 -23.36
CA ALA A 136 -21.19 12.47 -24.62
C ALA A 136 -20.53 11.68 -25.76
N LYS A 137 -21.35 11.15 -26.66
CA LYS A 137 -20.92 10.51 -27.91
C LYS A 137 -20.08 11.50 -28.72
N SER A 138 -18.83 11.14 -28.99
CA SER A 138 -18.01 11.78 -30.01
C SER A 138 -18.55 11.42 -31.41
N PRO A 139 -18.80 12.40 -32.30
CA PRO A 139 -19.18 12.09 -33.68
C PRO A 139 -17.97 11.54 -34.44
N SER A 140 -18.17 10.38 -35.07
CA SER A 140 -17.18 9.65 -35.85
C SER A 140 -16.65 10.48 -37.03
N GLN A 141 -15.33 10.56 -37.12
CA GLN A 141 -14.61 11.07 -38.28
C GLN A 141 -14.83 10.13 -39.47
N LYS A 142 -15.41 10.64 -40.57
CA LYS A 142 -15.31 10.03 -41.90
C LYS A 142 -14.11 10.63 -42.63
N LYS A 143 -13.24 9.77 -43.17
CA LYS A 143 -12.30 10.05 -44.26
C LYS A 143 -12.30 8.84 -45.20
N PRO A 144 -11.86 8.95 -46.47
CA PRO A 144 -12.06 10.03 -47.43
C PRO A 144 -12.51 9.48 -48.81
N VAL A 145 -13.01 10.33 -49.72
CA VAL A 145 -13.10 9.98 -51.15
C VAL A 145 -12.29 10.97 -51.98
N SER A 146 -11.45 10.37 -52.83
CA SER A 146 -10.51 10.92 -53.79
C SER A 146 -11.08 11.94 -54.78
N LYS A 147 -10.25 12.91 -55.19
CA LYS A 147 -10.11 13.33 -56.60
C LYS A 147 -8.69 13.85 -56.89
N LYS A 148 -8.15 13.34 -58.01
CA LYS A 148 -6.85 13.57 -58.66
C LYS A 148 -6.69 15.00 -59.20
N ALA A 149 -5.44 15.48 -59.23
CA ALA A 149 -4.73 15.97 -60.43
C ALA A 149 -3.30 16.40 -59.99
N GLY A 150 -2.25 15.69 -60.41
CA GLY A 150 -1.28 16.16 -61.41
C GLY A 150 -0.07 16.82 -60.71
N GLY A 151 1.20 16.58 -60.98
CA GLY A 151 1.96 15.84 -61.99
C GLY A 151 3.42 16.35 -61.91
N LYS A 152 4.37 15.53 -62.39
CA LYS A 152 5.83 15.76 -62.58
C LYS A 152 6.72 15.62 -61.33
N LYS A 153 7.51 14.55 -61.22
CA LYS A 153 8.80 14.21 -61.90
C LYS A 153 9.98 15.08 -61.43
N GLY A 154 10.94 14.44 -60.76
CA GLY A 154 12.30 14.95 -60.56
C GLY A 154 13.10 13.98 -59.69
N ALA A 155 14.15 13.38 -60.26
CA ALA A 155 14.92 12.27 -59.70
C ALA A 155 16.33 12.70 -59.26
N ARG A 156 17.00 11.80 -58.51
CA ARG A 156 18.44 11.67 -58.19
C ARG A 156 19.03 12.66 -57.17
N LYS A 157 20.11 12.38 -56.42
CA LYS A 157 20.84 11.17 -55.89
C LYS A 157 22.07 11.77 -55.16
N SER A 158 22.58 11.09 -54.12
CA SER A 158 23.96 11.17 -53.54
C SER A 158 24.36 12.45 -52.79
N LYS A 159 25.32 12.52 -51.85
CA LYS A 159 26.07 11.65 -50.91
C LYS A 159 27.06 12.62 -50.18
N LYS A 160 27.55 12.25 -48.99
CA LYS A 160 28.82 12.66 -48.29
C LYS A 160 28.84 13.85 -47.27
N GLN A 161 29.08 13.46 -46.01
CA GLN A 161 30.17 13.80 -45.04
C GLN A 161 30.74 15.23 -44.83
N GLY A 162 30.98 15.52 -43.53
CA GLY A 162 31.98 16.46 -42.95
C GLY A 162 31.49 17.90 -42.75
N GLU A 163 31.88 18.73 -41.77
CA GLU A 163 32.63 18.68 -40.51
C GLU A 163 32.48 20.11 -39.87
N VAL A 164 32.41 20.20 -38.54
CA VAL A 164 32.71 21.30 -37.57
C VAL A 164 32.73 22.79 -37.98
N SER A 165 32.00 23.63 -37.21
CA SER A 165 32.42 24.95 -36.62
C SER A 165 31.22 25.58 -35.87
N LYS A 166 31.18 25.67 -34.53
CA LYS A 166 31.77 26.66 -33.57
C LYS A 166 31.14 28.07 -33.59
N ALA A 167 30.97 28.59 -32.36
CA ALA A 167 30.49 29.91 -31.90
C ALA A 167 28.96 29.95 -31.69
N ALA A 168 28.38 30.45 -30.59
CA ALA A 168 28.79 31.25 -29.42
C ALA A 168 27.71 30.98 -28.33
N SER A 169 27.78 31.29 -27.03
CA SER A 169 28.59 32.17 -26.18
C SER A 169 28.23 31.90 -24.71
N ALA A 170 29.24 32.00 -23.83
CA ALA A 170 29.27 32.49 -22.43
C ALA A 170 28.24 31.98 -21.40
N ASP A 171 28.61 31.22 -20.36
CA ASP A 171 29.40 31.62 -19.15
C ASP A 171 28.54 32.49 -18.19
N SER A 172 28.41 32.30 -16.88
CA SER A 172 29.33 31.75 -15.87
C SER A 172 28.58 31.35 -14.57
N THR A 173 29.24 30.47 -13.81
CA THR A 173 29.20 30.16 -12.36
C THR A 173 28.69 31.27 -11.42
N THR A 174 28.07 31.01 -10.25
CA THR A 174 28.78 30.64 -9.00
C THR A 174 27.89 29.99 -7.91
N GLU A 175 28.56 29.20 -7.07
CA GLU A 175 28.12 28.49 -5.88
C GLU A 175 27.61 29.38 -4.71
N GLY A 176 26.88 28.78 -3.76
CA GLY A 176 26.74 29.33 -2.40
C GLY A 176 25.50 28.88 -1.62
N THR A 177 25.59 27.76 -0.90
CA THR A 177 24.79 27.51 0.33
C THR A 177 25.47 28.27 1.49
N PRO A 178 24.79 28.70 2.57
CA PRO A 178 24.40 27.75 3.63
C PRO A 178 23.11 28.10 4.42
N ALA A 179 22.73 27.16 5.30
CA ALA A 179 21.95 27.31 6.54
C ALA A 179 20.48 26.82 6.55
N ASP A 180 20.30 25.65 7.15
CA ASP A 180 19.28 25.29 8.16
C ASP A 180 17.83 25.77 7.93
N GLY A 181 17.11 25.02 7.09
CA GLY A 181 15.65 25.11 6.98
C GLY A 181 14.95 23.92 7.66
N PHE A 182 14.73 23.99 8.97
CA PHE A 182 13.89 23.03 9.70
C PHE A 182 12.44 23.15 9.21
N THR A 183 11.91 22.11 8.54
CA THR A 183 10.51 22.09 8.11
C THR A 183 9.63 21.64 9.28
N VAL A 184 8.98 22.59 9.96
CA VAL A 184 8.01 22.29 11.02
C VAL A 184 6.69 21.87 10.36
N LEU A 185 6.41 20.56 10.33
CA LEU A 185 5.12 20.02 9.95
C LEU A 185 4.24 19.89 11.20
N SER A 186 3.12 20.64 11.19
CA SER A 186 1.99 20.61 12.14
C SER A 186 2.13 21.48 13.40
N THR A 187 1.47 22.64 13.36
CA THR A 187 1.01 23.34 14.57
C THR A 187 -0.28 22.67 15.05
N LYS A 188 -0.22 21.95 16.18
CA LYS A 188 -1.42 21.51 16.89
C LYS A 188 -2.13 22.73 17.47
N SER A 189 -3.26 23.12 16.88
CA SER A 189 -4.19 24.04 17.52
C SER A 189 -4.84 23.32 18.70
N LEU A 190 -4.53 23.74 19.92
CA LEU A 190 -5.18 23.24 21.14
C LEU A 190 -6.52 23.96 21.30
N PHE A 191 -7.60 23.18 21.37
CA PHE A 191 -8.90 23.69 21.81
C PHE A 191 -8.85 24.02 23.31
N LEU A 192 -9.57 25.07 23.68
CA LEU A 192 -9.65 25.64 25.01
C LEU A 192 -10.01 24.55 26.05
N GLY A 193 -9.05 24.16 26.90
CA GLY A 193 -9.30 23.27 28.04
C GLY A 193 -8.23 22.22 28.38
N GLN A 194 -7.17 22.03 27.58
CA GLN A 194 -6.12 21.05 27.90
C GLN A 194 -4.88 21.71 28.54
N LYS A 195 -4.60 21.39 29.81
CA LYS A 195 -3.33 21.70 30.48
C LYS A 195 -2.31 20.58 30.19
N PRO A 196 -1.07 20.88 29.78
CA PRO A 196 -0.01 19.87 29.70
C PRO A 196 0.44 19.50 31.12
N SER A 197 0.37 18.22 31.46
CA SER A 197 0.97 17.67 32.68
C SER A 197 2.49 17.75 32.57
N GLN A 198 3.14 18.34 33.59
CA GLN A 198 4.59 18.20 33.79
C GLN A 198 4.93 16.82 34.34
#